data_AF-A0AAW8RP97-F1
#
_entry.id   AF-A0AAW8RP97-F1
#
_cell.length_a   1.000
_cell.length_b   1.000
_cell.length_c   1.000
_cell.angle_alpha   90.00
_cell.angle_beta   90.00
_cell.angle_gamma   90.00
#
_symmetry.space_group_name_H-M   'P 1'
#
loop_
_entity.id
_entity.type
_entity.pdbx_description
1 polymer ?
#
loop_
_entity_poly.entity_id
_entity_poly.type
_entity_poly.pdbx_seq_one_letter_code
_entity_poly.pdbx_strand_id
1 'polypeptide(L)'
;MPANNNHLFIAISQIILDDPESESPRIHNKRKKISKRQLIRRLELMIQELEELEVEVDLTPYKDSVDYLKKLKKEQDYNDLVQEVIDGYDSSYGVEIDPENQVDHSWSAQEIQKEQSESEEIETGSHEKGKQQSY
;
A
#
# COMPACT_ATOMS: atom_id res chain seq x y z
N MET A 1 6.07 5.80 -17.57
CA MET A 1 6.61 6.31 -16.29
C MET A 1 8.13 6.33 -16.39
N PRO A 2 8.83 7.45 -16.15
CA PRO A 2 10.29 7.50 -16.21
C PRO A 2 10.91 6.82 -14.96
N ALA A 3 11.95 6.03 -15.19
CA ALA A 3 12.59 5.12 -14.22
C ALA A 3 13.23 5.80 -12.97
N ASN A 4 13.29 7.12 -12.91
CA ASN A 4 13.94 7.87 -11.82
C ASN A 4 13.08 8.02 -10.55
N ASN A 5 11.79 7.68 -10.59
CA ASN A 5 10.90 7.79 -9.42
C ASN A 5 11.03 6.62 -8.44
N ASN A 6 11.64 5.49 -8.82
CA ASN A 6 11.61 4.29 -7.99
C ASN A 6 12.43 4.45 -6.70
N HIS A 7 13.64 5.02 -6.80
CA HIS A 7 14.49 5.27 -5.63
C HIS A 7 13.89 6.31 -4.68
N LEU A 8 13.24 7.33 -5.24
CA LEU A 8 12.56 8.36 -4.46
C LEU A 8 11.36 7.78 -3.70
N PHE A 9 10.56 6.94 -4.36
CA PHE A 9 9.44 6.24 -3.73
C PHE A 9 9.92 5.35 -2.58
N ILE A 10 10.99 4.56 -2.81
CA ILE A 10 11.60 3.70 -1.78
C ILE A 10 12.10 4.55 -0.61
N ALA A 11 12.88 5.61 -0.87
CA ALA A 11 13.42 6.47 0.18
C ALA A 11 12.31 7.12 1.03
N ILE A 12 11.23 7.60 0.41
CA ILE A 12 10.10 8.19 1.14
C ILE A 12 9.38 7.10 1.96
N SER A 13 9.19 5.91 1.38
CA SER A 13 8.55 4.76 2.04
C SER A 13 9.27 4.38 3.33
N GLN A 14 10.61 4.34 3.32
CA GLN A 14 11.44 4.07 4.51
C GLN A 14 11.13 5.03 5.67
N ILE A 15 10.69 6.26 5.38
CA ILE A 15 10.36 7.25 6.39
C ILE A 15 8.89 7.24 6.76
N ILE A 16 7.95 7.06 5.83
CA ILE A 16 6.52 7.24 6.14
C ILE A 16 5.86 5.99 6.74
N LEU A 17 6.42 4.81 6.49
CA LEU A 17 5.88 3.54 6.99
C LEU A 17 6.26 3.32 8.45
N ASP A 18 5.41 2.58 9.17
CA ASP A 18 5.70 2.08 10.52
C ASP A 18 6.81 1.03 10.48
N ASP A 19 6.68 0.10 9.53
CA ASP A 19 7.64 -0.95 9.24
C ASP A 19 7.68 -1.16 7.71
N PRO A 20 8.76 -0.71 7.04
CA PRO A 20 8.91 -0.83 5.60
C PRO A 20 9.25 -2.25 5.13
N GLU A 21 9.68 -3.15 6.03
CA GLU A 21 10.02 -4.55 5.69
C GLU A 21 8.87 -5.52 5.95
N SER A 22 7.77 -5.03 6.54
CA SER A 22 6.55 -5.82 6.79
C SER A 22 5.90 -6.31 5.49
N GLU A 23 5.29 -7.49 5.54
CA GLU A 23 4.45 -8.03 4.46
C GLU A 23 3.19 -7.19 4.21
N SER A 24 2.74 -6.46 5.24
CA SER A 24 1.59 -5.54 5.16
C SER A 24 2.00 -4.16 5.70
N PRO A 25 2.83 -3.42 4.94
CA PRO A 25 3.36 -2.15 5.39
C PRO A 25 2.23 -1.14 5.59
N ARG A 26 2.26 -0.44 6.74
CA ARG A 26 1.25 0.55 7.13
C ARG A 26 1.88 1.93 7.26
N ILE A 27 1.14 2.95 6.86
CA ILE A 27 1.59 4.33 6.98
C ILE A 27 1.45 4.79 8.43
N HIS A 28 2.54 5.31 8.99
CA HIS A 28 2.56 5.85 10.33
C HIS A 28 1.63 7.08 10.43
N ASN A 29 0.65 7.06 11.34
CA ASN A 29 -0.39 8.10 11.47
C ASN A 29 0.15 9.54 11.54
N LYS A 30 1.23 9.77 12.31
CA LYS A 30 1.87 11.09 12.42
C LYS A 30 2.70 11.53 11.20
N ARG A 31 3.00 10.61 10.28
CA ARG A 31 3.87 10.85 9.12
C ARG A 31 3.09 11.08 7.83
N LYS A 32 1.76 10.87 7.83
CA LYS A 32 0.88 11.19 6.71
C LYS A 32 0.87 12.67 6.28
N LYS A 33 1.32 13.58 7.16
CA LYS A 33 1.46 15.02 6.91
C LYS A 33 2.86 15.53 7.25
N ILE A 34 3.87 14.70 7.04
CA ILE A 34 5.26 15.08 7.31
C ILE A 34 5.66 16.26 6.43
N SER A 35 6.35 17.24 7.01
CA SER A 35 6.86 18.38 6.23
C SER A 35 8.14 18.02 5.47
N LYS A 36 8.40 18.70 4.35
CA LYS A 36 9.63 18.48 3.54
C LYS A 36 10.90 18.53 4.37
N ARG A 37 11.02 19.53 5.26
CA ARG A 37 12.18 19.68 6.14
C ARG A 37 12.35 18.49 7.09
N GLN A 38 11.25 17.98 7.63
CA GLN A 38 11.27 16.83 8.53
C GLN A 38 11.59 15.52 7.79
N LEU A 39 11.07 15.35 6.57
CA LEU A 39 11.38 14.19 5.73
C LEU A 39 12.87 14.15 5.37
N ILE A 40 13.41 15.26 4.85
CA ILE A 40 14.83 15.39 4.53
C ILE A 40 15.69 15.10 5.76
N ARG A 41 15.35 15.68 6.92
CA ARG A 41 16.15 15.48 8.13
C ARG A 41 16.17 14.03 8.59
N ARG A 42 15.04 13.31 8.47
CA ARG A 42 14.97 11.89 8.82
C ARG A 42 15.75 11.02 7.84
N LEU A 43 15.69 11.31 6.54
CA LEU A 43 16.52 10.64 5.54
C LEU A 43 18.01 10.84 5.81
N GLU A 44 18.45 12.07 6.09
CA GLU A 44 19.85 12.36 6.41
C GLU A 44 20.33 11.60 7.66
N LEU A 45 19.50 11.51 8.71
CA LEU A 45 19.83 10.73 9.91
C LEU A 45 19.93 9.23 9.62
N MET A 46 18.99 8.68 8.85
CA MET A 46 19.03 7.27 8.44
C MET A 46 20.28 6.94 7.63
N ILE A 47 20.67 7.81 6.68
CA ILE A 47 21.91 7.66 5.91
C ILE A 47 23.11 7.66 6.84
N GLN A 48 23.18 8.61 7.78
CA GLN A 48 24.29 8.69 8.74
C GLN A 48 24.37 7.44 9.62
N GLU A 49 23.24 6.95 10.14
CA GLU A 49 23.20 5.72 10.93
C GLU A 49 23.69 4.50 10.14
N LEU A 50 23.30 4.37 8.87
CA LEU A 50 23.76 3.28 8.00
C LEU A 50 25.26 3.38 7.67
N GLU A 51 25.79 4.59 7.50
CA GLU A 51 27.24 4.83 7.34
C GLU A 51 28.02 4.44 8.60
N GLU A 52 27.50 4.79 9.78
CA GLU A 52 28.12 4.49 11.08
C GLU A 52 28.08 2.99 11.42
N LEU A 53 27.06 2.27 10.97
CA LEU A 53 26.92 0.83 11.16
C LEU A 53 27.83 0.01 10.22
N GLU A 54 28.58 0.65 9.31
CA GLU A 54 29.44 0.01 8.30
C GLU A 54 28.73 -1.11 7.51
N VAL A 55 27.40 -0.98 7.33
CA VAL A 55 26.63 -1.96 6.57
C VAL A 55 26.95 -1.78 5.09
N GLU A 56 27.17 -2.88 4.38
CA GLU A 56 27.49 -2.89 2.95
C GLU A 56 26.24 -2.64 2.10
N VAL A 57 25.65 -1.44 2.26
CA VAL A 57 24.47 -0.97 1.54
C VAL A 57 24.86 0.21 0.66
N ASP A 58 24.39 0.22 -0.59
CA ASP A 58 24.54 1.39 -1.45
C ASP A 58 23.61 2.53 -0.97
N LEU A 59 24.22 3.60 -0.50
CA LEU A 59 23.52 4.78 0.01
C LEU A 59 23.26 5.85 -1.05
N THR A 60 23.80 5.68 -2.25
CA THR A 60 23.65 6.63 -3.37
C THR A 60 22.18 6.96 -3.66
N PRO A 61 21.24 5.99 -3.72
CA PRO A 61 19.83 6.28 -3.98
C PRO A 61 19.18 7.20 -2.95
N TYR A 62 19.56 7.06 -1.68
CA TYR A 62 19.01 7.89 -0.60
C TYR A 62 19.61 9.30 -0.63
N LYS A 63 20.91 9.43 -0.91
CA LYS A 63 21.59 10.72 -1.08
C LYS A 63 21.02 11.51 -2.26
N ASP A 64 20.81 10.85 -3.40
CA ASP A 64 20.17 11.45 -4.58
C ASP A 64 18.74 11.91 -4.29
N SER A 65 17.99 11.14 -3.51
CA SER A 65 16.63 11.49 -3.08
C SER A 65 16.63 12.74 -2.20
N VAL A 66 17.58 12.87 -1.27
CA VAL A 66 17.74 14.08 -0.45
C VAL A 66 18.04 15.30 -1.34
N ASP A 67 18.95 15.16 -2.30
CA ASP A 67 19.31 16.24 -3.22
C ASP A 67 18.15 16.65 -4.12
N TYR A 68 17.36 15.68 -4.58
CA TYR A 68 16.13 15.94 -5.32
C TYR A 68 15.12 16.73 -4.47
N LEU A 69 14.85 16.29 -3.24
CA LEU A 69 13.93 16.96 -2.31
C LEU A 69 14.40 18.39 -1.98
N LYS A 70 15.71 18.64 -1.87
CA LYS A 70 16.29 19.98 -1.69
C LYS A 70 16.07 20.89 -2.91
N LYS A 71 16.05 20.33 -4.13
CA LYS A 71 15.83 21.07 -5.39
C LYS A 71 14.36 21.42 -5.62
N LEU A 72 13.41 20.69 -5.01
CA LEU A 72 11.99 21.02 -5.08
C LEU A 72 11.70 22.37 -4.41
N LYS A 73 11.32 23.36 -5.23
CA LYS A 73 11.03 24.72 -4.75
C LYS A 73 9.59 24.93 -4.33
N LYS A 74 8.65 24.33 -5.06
CA LYS A 74 7.22 24.47 -4.77
C LYS A 74 6.82 23.46 -3.70
N GLU A 75 5.99 23.92 -2.78
CA GLU A 75 5.40 23.07 -1.74
C GLU A 75 4.39 22.10 -2.33
N GLN A 76 3.63 22.51 -3.35
CA GLN A 76 2.67 21.65 -4.03
C GLN A 76 3.34 20.42 -4.65
N ASP A 77 4.42 20.62 -5.42
CA ASP A 77 5.18 19.51 -6.04
C ASP A 77 5.67 18.49 -4.99
N TYR A 78 6.01 18.96 -3.78
CA TYR A 78 6.38 18.09 -2.66
C TYR A 78 5.17 17.33 -2.09
N ASN A 79 4.05 18.02 -1.90
CA ASN A 79 2.83 17.42 -1.37
C ASN A 79 2.28 16.36 -2.32
N ASP A 80 2.27 16.65 -3.63
CA ASP A 80 1.84 15.72 -4.68
C ASP A 80 2.70 14.45 -4.67
N LEU A 81 4.03 14.62 -4.54
CA LEU A 81 4.97 13.50 -4.44
C LEU A 81 4.71 12.64 -3.20
N VAL A 82 4.50 13.24 -2.02
CA VAL A 82 4.22 12.47 -0.80
C VAL A 82 2.87 11.79 -0.89
N GLN A 83 1.87 12.45 -1.48
CA GLN A 83 0.55 11.88 -1.69
C GLN A 83 0.61 10.68 -2.64
N GLU A 84 1.38 10.74 -3.73
CA GLU A 84 1.60 9.60 -4.64
C GLU A 84 2.15 8.37 -3.90
N VAL A 85 3.08 8.58 -2.95
CA VAL A 85 3.60 7.47 -2.13
C VAL A 85 2.53 6.95 -1.17
N ILE A 86 1.76 7.83 -0.53
CA ILE A 86 0.68 7.43 0.37
C ILE A 86 -0.40 6.63 -0.36
N ASP A 87 -0.83 7.09 -1.53
CA ASP A 87 -1.86 6.43 -2.35
C ASP A 87 -1.43 5.02 -2.79
N GLY A 88 -0.12 4.79 -2.92
CA GLY A 88 0.45 3.47 -3.19
C GLY A 88 0.25 2.44 -2.07
N TYR A 89 0.01 2.88 -0.83
CA TYR A 89 -0.22 1.99 0.32
C TYR A 89 -1.62 2.13 0.94
N ASP A 90 -2.26 3.29 0.80
CA ASP A 90 -3.57 3.61 1.37
C ASP A 90 -4.34 4.51 0.38
N SER A 91 -4.96 3.90 -0.62
CA SER A 91 -5.74 4.58 -1.65
C SER A 91 -7.02 5.26 -1.12
N SER A 92 -7.39 5.00 0.14
CA SER A 92 -8.53 5.64 0.81
C SER A 92 -8.17 6.95 1.52
N TYR A 93 -6.88 7.25 1.65
CA TYR A 93 -6.42 8.40 2.42
C TYR A 93 -6.60 9.72 1.66
N GLY A 94 -7.34 10.66 2.26
CA GLY A 94 -7.58 11.98 1.69
C GLY A 94 -8.73 12.05 0.68
N VAL A 95 -9.40 10.91 0.42
CA VAL A 95 -10.69 10.89 -0.27
C VAL A 95 -11.76 11.34 0.73
N GLU A 96 -12.42 12.48 0.45
CA GLU A 96 -13.67 12.81 1.13
C GLU A 96 -14.69 11.75 0.71
N ILE A 97 -14.91 10.76 1.57
CA ILE A 97 -15.93 9.75 1.36
C ILE A 97 -17.27 10.45 1.55
N ASP A 98 -17.99 10.67 0.45
CA ASP A 98 -19.39 11.07 0.52
C ASP A 98 -20.14 10.01 1.36
N PRO A 99 -20.75 10.37 2.50
CA PRO A 99 -21.39 9.41 3.40
C PRO A 99 -22.49 8.58 2.72
N GLU A 100 -23.00 9.00 1.55
CA GLU A 100 -23.98 8.23 0.76
C GLU A 100 -23.39 7.00 0.03
N ASN A 101 -22.07 6.88 -0.08
CA ASN A 101 -21.40 5.79 -0.79
C ASN A 101 -20.65 4.81 0.14
N GLN A 102 -20.94 4.82 1.44
CA GLN A 102 -20.48 3.77 2.35
C GLN A 102 -21.14 2.43 1.94
N VAL A 103 -20.40 1.62 1.19
CA VAL A 103 -20.69 0.19 1.10
C VAL A 103 -20.37 -0.39 2.47
N ASP A 104 -21.43 -0.66 3.24
CA ASP A 104 -21.38 -1.31 4.53
C ASP A 104 -20.81 -2.73 4.34
N HIS A 105 -19.49 -2.87 4.48
CA HIS A 105 -18.81 -4.15 4.52
C HIS A 105 -18.82 -4.74 5.93
N SER A 106 -19.92 -4.56 6.67
CA SER A 106 -20.27 -5.45 7.78
C SER A 106 -20.62 -6.82 7.21
N TRP A 107 -19.57 -7.58 6.87
CA TRP A 107 -19.66 -9.02 6.68
C TRP A 107 -20.17 -9.61 7.99
N SER A 108 -21.47 -9.87 8.01
CA SER A 108 -22.14 -10.47 9.14
C SER A 108 -21.64 -11.91 9.24
N ALA A 109 -21.22 -12.36 10.41
CA ALA A 109 -20.70 -13.72 10.67
C ALA A 109 -21.67 -14.87 10.28
N GLN A 110 -22.86 -14.55 9.78
CA GLN A 110 -23.89 -15.45 9.28
C GLN A 110 -23.63 -15.89 7.82
N GLU A 111 -22.83 -15.14 7.05
CA GLU A 111 -22.56 -15.46 5.63
C GLU A 111 -21.50 -16.56 5.45
N ILE A 112 -20.61 -16.74 6.44
CA ILE A 112 -19.57 -17.80 6.45
C ILE A 112 -20.19 -19.20 6.60
N GLN A 113 -21.41 -19.32 7.14
CA GLN A 113 -22.06 -20.64 7.30
C GLN A 113 -22.77 -21.13 6.02
N LYS A 114 -23.00 -20.27 5.03
CA LYS A 114 -23.64 -20.67 3.77
C LYS A 114 -22.68 -21.34 2.79
N GLU A 115 -21.43 -20.88 2.71
CA GLU A 115 -20.44 -21.45 1.78
C GLU A 115 -19.98 -22.87 2.15
N GLN A 116 -20.08 -23.29 3.42
CA GLN A 116 -19.75 -24.67 3.81
C GLN A 116 -20.86 -25.68 3.49
N SER A 117 -22.08 -25.24 3.15
CA SER A 117 -23.19 -26.14 2.80
C SER A 117 -23.35 -26.34 1.29
N GLU A 118 -22.70 -25.51 0.46
CA GLU A 118 -22.87 -25.51 -1.00
C GLU A 118 -21.74 -26.25 -1.75
N SER A 119 -20.78 -26.82 -1.01
CA SER A 119 -19.64 -27.56 -1.55
C SER A 119 -19.86 -29.08 -1.71
N GLU A 120 -21.05 -29.62 -1.40
CA GLU A 120 -21.33 -31.07 -1.49
C GLU A 120 -22.18 -31.51 -2.70
N GLU A 121 -22.57 -30.64 -3.62
CA GLU A 121 -23.37 -31.05 -4.81
C GLU A 121 -22.71 -30.70 -6.14
N ILE A 122 -21.51 -31.25 -6.41
CA ILE A 122 -21.00 -31.36 -7.78
C ILE A 122 -20.36 -32.74 -8.02
N GLU A 123 -21.13 -33.81 -7.88
CA GLU A 123 -20.87 -35.06 -8.61
C GLU A 123 -22.18 -35.75 -9.02
N THR A 124 -22.98 -35.12 -9.89
CA THR A 124 -23.76 -35.91 -10.86
C THR A 124 -23.85 -35.16 -12.19
N GLY A 125 -22.79 -35.26 -12.97
CA GLY A 125 -22.80 -34.92 -14.38
C GLY A 125 -22.99 -36.16 -15.26
N SER A 126 -24.19 -36.27 -15.83
CA SER A 126 -24.44 -36.68 -17.23
C SER A 126 -24.97 -38.09 -17.55
N HIS A 127 -26.00 -38.06 -18.41
CA HIS A 127 -26.60 -39.09 -19.27
C HIS A 127 -27.55 -40.09 -18.56
N GLU A 128 -28.77 -40.36 -19.01
CA GLU A 128 -29.25 -40.48 -20.39
C GLU A 128 -30.80 -40.40 -20.45
N LYS A 129 -31.33 -40.05 -21.63
CA LYS A 129 -32.77 -40.02 -21.94
C LYS A 129 -33.35 -41.43 -21.91
N GLY A 130 -34.51 -41.62 -21.27
CA GLY A 130 -35.26 -42.88 -21.39
C GLY A 130 -36.69 -42.79 -20.87
N LYS A 131 -37.64 -42.83 -21.81
CA LYS A 131 -39.09 -42.81 -21.60
C LYS A 131 -39.62 -44.11 -20.96
N GLN A 132 -40.70 -43.93 -20.20
CA GLN A 132 -41.93 -44.75 -20.16
C GLN A 132 -42.06 -45.98 -19.21
N GLN A 133 -43.06 -45.79 -18.33
CA GLN A 133 -44.22 -46.64 -18.01
C GLN A 133 -44.12 -47.77 -16.97
N SER A 134 -45.00 -47.55 -15.97
CA SER A 134 -45.70 -48.44 -15.06
C SER A 134 -45.98 -49.84 -15.58
N TYR A 135 -45.92 -50.83 -14.67
CA TYR A 135 -47.08 -51.58 -14.18
C TYR A 135 -46.85 -51.99 -12.72
#